data_AF-A0A194RUL4-F1
#
_entry.id   AF-A0A194RUL4-F1
#
_cell.length_a   1.000
_cell.length_b   1.000
_cell.length_c   1.000
_cell.angle_alpha   90.00
_cell.angle_beta   90.00
_cell.angle_gamma   90.00
#
_symmetry.space_group_name_H-M   'P 1'
#
loop_
_entity.id
_entity.type
_entity.pdbx_description
1 polymer ?
#
loop_
_entity_poly.entity_id
_entity_poly.type
_entity_poly.pdbx_seq_one_letter_code
_entity_poly.pdbx_strand_id
1 'polypeptide(L)'
;MDFRVLTLVVWCALIKIIDSKVVCLYDDNLKLFKIRRLTCYSTLSHNVLRRDDLFKEGDYTTVTLTRCQITQIDVDGLFNARLVWDLNLSENKLRSLPIGVFDMNTHLEDLDLSQNLLTDLPPGIFNRTQLRNLHLEGNNLKSFDTGLISFSPREMVSLDLTCNSLVGKNLNSDILCDMAILDLSGNDMNEVTFMGNVKSLQYLHMKQCSLKNVPDFLLTANLNRLLVLDLPLNEITAIGNATFHKLVLLKTLDLSNNRIEYIHRDAFVNLRILERINLSNNRLNYLSLGIFQNIPALKELDLSHNLLRDIHPKSFDNTTLKKLIISNNRITYLNPNQMSTMLSNVKSLKDIDFSENPWQCACLRDLLHELRNQLCDYNHYDYNGEHAVCVTTPEFVCKRYEAANELFINMYDDLIAPYLTQKRLLLPDLMEIMEGAPKIPVPCRPRPVDE
;
A
#
# COMPACT_ATOMS: atom_id res chain seq x y z
N MET A 1 -26.07 40.38 17.46
CA MET A 1 -26.35 39.68 18.75
C MET A 1 -27.76 39.11 18.68
N ASP A 2 -28.16 38.22 17.77
CA ASP A 2 -27.60 37.04 17.10
C ASP A 2 -27.61 35.72 17.88
N PHE A 3 -28.69 34.97 17.62
CA PHE A 3 -28.63 33.61 17.06
C PHE A 3 -27.96 32.50 17.88
N ARG A 4 -28.18 32.42 19.20
CA ARG A 4 -27.69 31.27 20.01
C ARG A 4 -28.66 30.68 21.03
N VAL A 5 -29.97 30.89 20.90
CA VAL A 5 -30.98 30.23 21.78
C VAL A 5 -32.04 29.46 20.99
N LEU A 6 -31.83 29.24 19.68
CA LEU A 6 -32.77 28.54 18.80
C LEU A 6 -32.15 27.32 18.10
N THR A 7 -31.44 26.46 18.83
CA THR A 7 -30.88 25.20 18.30
C THR A 7 -30.90 24.07 19.33
N LEU A 8 -32.03 23.87 20.01
CA LEU A 8 -32.21 22.72 20.91
C LEU A 8 -33.49 21.91 20.69
N VAL A 9 -34.34 22.26 19.72
CA VAL A 9 -35.58 21.51 19.47
C VAL A 9 -35.91 21.54 17.97
N VAL A 10 -35.22 20.75 17.14
CA VAL A 10 -35.78 19.95 16.02
C VAL A 10 -34.73 18.88 15.67
N TRP A 11 -34.56 17.90 16.54
CA TRP A 11 -34.02 16.59 16.18
C TRP A 11 -35.24 15.66 16.12
N CYS A 12 -35.82 15.48 14.94
CA CYS A 12 -36.78 14.40 14.70
C CYS A 12 -36.12 13.33 13.82
N ALA A 13 -35.05 12.72 14.34
CA ALA A 13 -34.71 11.36 13.94
C ALA A 13 -35.68 10.45 14.71
N LEU A 14 -36.59 9.78 14.00
CA LEU A 14 -37.48 8.79 14.60
C LEU A 14 -36.63 7.59 15.04
N ILE A 15 -36.19 7.58 16.30
CA ILE A 15 -35.57 6.41 16.90
C ILE A 15 -36.67 5.34 17.04
N LYS A 16 -36.65 4.33 16.16
CA LYS A 16 -37.45 3.12 16.36
C LYS A 16 -36.66 2.16 17.23
N ILE A 17 -37.08 2.05 18.49
CA ILE A 17 -36.61 1.00 19.40
C ILE A 17 -37.30 -0.30 18.96
N ILE A 18 -36.63 -1.10 18.14
CA ILE A 18 -37.08 -2.45 17.81
C ILE A 18 -36.67 -3.33 18.99
N ASP A 19 -37.66 -3.80 19.75
CA ASP A 19 -37.57 -4.64 20.96
C ASP A 19 -36.17 -5.23 21.28
N SER A 20 -35.44 -4.56 22.18
CA SER A 20 -34.27 -5.06 22.94
C SER A 20 -33.00 -5.53 22.18
N LYS A 21 -32.88 -5.44 20.85
CA LYS A 21 -31.87 -6.26 20.12
C LYS A 21 -30.88 -5.54 19.19
N VAL A 22 -31.30 -4.52 18.43
CA VAL A 22 -30.40 -3.68 17.60
C VAL A 22 -31.07 -2.31 17.48
N VAL A 23 -30.34 -1.22 17.75
CA VAL A 23 -30.84 0.15 17.64
C VAL A 23 -30.41 0.74 16.31
N CYS A 24 -31.35 1.17 15.50
CA CYS A 24 -31.05 1.79 14.20
C CYS A 24 -31.46 3.26 14.16
N LEU A 25 -30.56 4.06 13.59
CA LEU A 25 -30.75 5.47 13.28
C LEU A 25 -31.02 5.62 11.79
N TYR A 26 -31.96 6.51 11.48
CA TYR A 26 -32.41 6.77 10.13
C TYR A 26 -31.96 8.18 9.75
N ASP A 27 -31.23 8.28 8.63
CA ASP A 27 -30.87 9.56 8.05
C ASP A 27 -31.61 9.76 6.73
N ASP A 28 -32.58 10.66 6.77
CA ASP A 28 -33.45 11.05 5.67
C ASP A 28 -33.04 12.41 5.07
N ASN A 29 -31.97 13.04 5.55
CA ASN A 29 -31.52 14.35 5.08
C ASN A 29 -31.09 14.32 3.61
N LEU A 30 -30.78 13.13 3.07
CA LEU A 30 -30.38 12.90 1.67
C LEU A 30 -31.54 12.40 0.78
N LYS A 31 -32.79 12.43 1.26
CA LYS A 31 -33.97 12.03 0.47
C LYS A 31 -34.08 12.75 -0.88
N LEU A 32 -33.66 14.01 -0.96
CA LEU A 32 -33.62 14.79 -2.21
C LEU A 32 -32.68 14.16 -3.27
N PHE A 33 -31.65 13.45 -2.82
CA PHE A 33 -30.72 12.69 -3.66
C PHE A 33 -31.15 11.22 -3.83
N LYS A 34 -32.37 10.86 -3.41
CA LYS A 34 -32.89 9.48 -3.34
C LYS A 34 -32.05 8.53 -2.47
N ILE A 35 -31.17 9.07 -1.62
CA ILE A 35 -30.38 8.26 -0.68
C ILE A 35 -31.14 8.20 0.64
N ARG A 36 -31.37 6.99 1.13
CA ARG A 36 -31.87 6.74 2.48
C ARG A 36 -30.90 5.82 3.20
N ARG A 37 -30.36 6.32 4.31
CA ARG A 37 -29.33 5.60 5.08
C ARG A 37 -29.91 5.03 6.36
N LEU A 38 -29.56 3.77 6.61
CA LEU A 38 -29.83 3.07 7.85
C LEU A 38 -28.51 2.76 8.55
N THR A 39 -28.29 3.26 9.77
CA THR A 39 -27.11 2.92 10.57
C THR A 39 -27.54 2.28 11.86
N CYS A 40 -27.08 1.05 12.13
CA CYS A 40 -27.44 0.33 13.34
C CYS A 40 -26.26 0.11 14.28
N TYR A 41 -26.59 -0.04 15.55
CA TYR A 41 -25.69 -0.32 16.65
C TYR A 41 -26.33 -1.38 17.55
N SER A 42 -25.54 -2.26 18.13
CA SER A 42 -26.03 -3.20 19.14
C SER A 42 -25.10 -3.27 20.33
N THR A 43 -25.68 -3.47 21.52
CA THR A 43 -24.97 -3.70 22.77
C THR A 43 -24.94 -5.17 23.17
N LEU A 44 -25.61 -6.06 22.41
CA LEU A 44 -25.66 -7.49 22.66
C LEU A 44 -24.45 -8.20 22.06
N SER A 45 -24.00 -9.29 22.71
CA SER A 45 -22.80 -10.03 22.31
C SER A 45 -23.00 -11.06 21.20
N HIS A 46 -24.24 -11.35 20.81
CA HIS A 46 -24.59 -12.37 19.80
C HIS A 46 -25.89 -12.02 19.06
N ASN A 47 -25.77 -11.31 17.93
CA ASN A 47 -26.93 -10.96 17.11
C ASN A 47 -27.08 -11.90 15.91
N VAL A 48 -28.33 -12.18 15.56
CA VAL A 48 -28.71 -12.93 14.35
C VAL A 48 -29.61 -12.03 13.53
N LEU A 49 -29.25 -11.76 12.29
CA LEU A 49 -30.02 -10.91 11.40
C LEU A 49 -31.13 -11.72 10.72
N ARG A 50 -32.39 -11.42 11.06
CA ARG A 50 -33.57 -12.05 10.48
C ARG A 50 -34.29 -11.10 9.53
N ARG A 51 -35.09 -11.68 8.63
CA ARG A 51 -35.82 -10.97 7.56
C ARG A 51 -36.57 -9.73 8.02
N ASP A 52 -37.15 -9.84 9.21
CA ASP A 52 -38.09 -8.89 9.78
C ASP A 52 -37.45 -8.01 10.86
N ASP A 53 -36.16 -8.17 11.14
CA ASP A 53 -35.45 -7.35 12.12
C ASP A 53 -35.19 -5.95 11.57
N LEU A 54 -34.90 -5.85 10.27
CA LEU A 54 -34.55 -4.63 9.56
C LEU A 54 -35.38 -4.50 8.26
N PHE A 55 -35.36 -3.31 7.64
CA PHE A 55 -35.91 -3.08 6.29
C PHE A 55 -37.43 -3.24 6.11
N LYS A 56 -38.23 -3.28 7.18
CA LYS A 56 -39.70 -3.43 7.12
C LYS A 56 -40.45 -2.25 6.48
N GLU A 57 -39.93 -1.03 6.58
CA GLU A 57 -40.68 0.20 6.28
C GLU A 57 -39.95 1.18 5.35
N GLY A 58 -38.84 0.80 4.72
CA GLY A 58 -38.03 1.76 3.97
C GLY A 58 -37.32 1.20 2.75
N ASP A 59 -37.42 1.97 1.66
CA ASP A 59 -36.60 1.87 0.46
C ASP A 59 -35.18 2.41 0.75
N TYR A 60 -34.41 1.71 1.58
CA TYR A 60 -33.03 2.11 1.90
C TYR A 60 -32.09 1.79 0.74
N THR A 61 -31.17 2.73 0.50
CA THR A 61 -30.15 2.60 -0.54
C THR A 61 -28.79 2.28 0.06
N THR A 62 -28.55 2.68 1.32
CA THR A 62 -27.30 2.49 2.04
C THR A 62 -27.58 1.98 3.44
N VAL A 63 -26.86 0.95 3.87
CA VAL A 63 -27.06 0.31 5.17
C VAL A 63 -25.73 0.03 5.84
N THR A 64 -25.59 0.43 7.09
CA THR A 64 -24.38 0.23 7.90
C THR A 64 -24.73 -0.52 9.18
N LEU A 65 -24.18 -1.72 9.31
CA LEU A 65 -24.37 -2.66 10.42
C LEU A 65 -23.03 -3.00 11.09
N THR A 66 -22.10 -2.03 11.13
CA THR A 66 -20.74 -2.22 11.64
C THR A 66 -20.70 -2.39 13.16
N ARG A 67 -19.82 -3.26 13.68
CA ARG A 67 -19.66 -3.53 15.14
C ARG A 67 -20.94 -3.98 15.85
N CYS A 68 -21.91 -4.54 15.12
CA CYS A 68 -23.17 -4.99 15.67
C CYS A 68 -23.11 -6.39 16.31
N GLN A 69 -21.93 -7.00 16.46
CA GLN A 69 -21.77 -8.35 17.04
C GLN A 69 -22.63 -9.41 16.34
N ILE A 70 -22.89 -9.23 15.04
CA ILE A 70 -23.68 -10.17 14.24
C ILE A 70 -22.86 -11.44 14.03
N THR A 71 -23.41 -12.57 14.44
CA THR A 71 -22.78 -13.89 14.36
C THR A 71 -23.29 -14.72 13.19
N GLN A 72 -24.54 -14.45 12.76
CA GLN A 72 -25.22 -15.17 11.69
C GLN A 72 -26.24 -14.26 11.00
N ILE A 73 -26.48 -14.53 9.72
CA ILE A 73 -27.59 -13.98 8.95
C ILE A 73 -28.48 -15.18 8.58
N ASP A 74 -29.79 -15.07 8.79
CA ASP A 74 -30.74 -16.08 8.32
C ASP A 74 -30.83 -16.05 6.79
N VAL A 75 -31.25 -17.14 6.14
CA VAL A 75 -31.27 -17.26 4.67
C VAL A 75 -32.04 -16.12 4.00
N ASP A 76 -33.12 -15.65 4.63
CA ASP A 76 -33.94 -14.54 4.17
C ASP A 76 -33.70 -13.23 4.94
N GLY A 77 -32.62 -13.16 5.74
CA GLY A 77 -32.25 -12.03 6.59
C GLY A 77 -32.14 -10.69 5.85
N LEU A 78 -31.73 -10.73 4.58
CA LEU A 78 -31.57 -9.57 3.70
C LEU A 78 -32.64 -9.46 2.61
N PHE A 79 -33.68 -10.29 2.66
CA PHE A 79 -34.72 -10.38 1.62
C PHE A 79 -35.42 -9.04 1.32
N ASN A 80 -35.57 -8.21 2.34
CA ASN A 80 -36.24 -6.91 2.25
C ASN A 80 -35.29 -5.77 1.80
N ALA A 81 -33.97 -5.98 1.76
CA ALA A 81 -32.97 -4.98 1.38
C ALA A 81 -32.77 -4.84 -0.15
N ARG A 82 -33.87 -4.85 -0.92
CA ARG A 82 -33.85 -4.98 -2.40
C ARG A 82 -33.27 -3.79 -3.16
N LEU A 83 -33.33 -2.61 -2.55
CA LEU A 83 -32.88 -1.33 -3.12
C LEU A 83 -31.52 -0.88 -2.60
N VAL A 84 -30.94 -1.66 -1.68
CA VAL A 84 -29.63 -1.36 -1.10
C VAL A 84 -28.56 -1.63 -2.14
N TRP A 85 -27.78 -0.60 -2.45
CA TRP A 85 -26.62 -0.69 -3.32
C TRP A 85 -25.30 -0.67 -2.55
N ASP A 86 -25.30 -0.10 -1.33
CA ASP A 86 -24.15 -0.06 -0.40
C ASP A 86 -24.53 -0.71 0.93
N LEU A 87 -23.96 -1.88 1.21
CA LEU A 87 -24.17 -2.64 2.43
C LEU A 87 -22.87 -2.86 3.18
N ASN A 88 -22.75 -2.26 4.36
CA ASN A 88 -21.63 -2.46 5.26
C ASN A 88 -22.02 -3.38 6.43
N LEU A 89 -21.39 -4.54 6.49
CA LEU A 89 -21.49 -5.58 7.52
C LEU A 89 -20.13 -5.82 8.22
N SER A 90 -19.19 -4.88 8.12
CA SER A 90 -17.84 -5.07 8.64
C SER A 90 -17.75 -5.05 10.17
N GLU A 91 -16.62 -5.53 10.68
CA GLU A 91 -16.34 -5.60 12.13
C GLU A 91 -17.42 -6.35 12.93
N ASN A 92 -18.00 -7.40 12.34
CA ASN A 92 -18.93 -8.31 13.00
C ASN A 92 -18.23 -9.64 13.35
N LYS A 93 -19.01 -10.69 13.64
CA LYS A 93 -18.56 -12.02 14.05
C LYS A 93 -19.08 -13.10 13.10
N LEU A 94 -19.35 -12.76 11.84
CA LEU A 94 -19.89 -13.69 10.85
C LEU A 94 -18.86 -14.78 10.55
N ARG A 95 -19.24 -16.04 10.76
CA ARG A 95 -18.38 -17.21 10.47
C ARG A 95 -18.65 -17.82 9.09
N SER A 96 -19.87 -17.65 8.60
CA SER A 96 -20.32 -18.15 7.30
C SER A 96 -21.50 -17.31 6.80
N LEU A 97 -21.75 -17.36 5.50
CA LEU A 97 -22.93 -16.79 4.88
C LEU A 97 -23.81 -17.91 4.32
N PRO A 98 -25.14 -17.86 4.49
CA PRO A 98 -26.01 -18.86 3.88
C PRO A 98 -26.02 -18.71 2.35
N ILE A 99 -26.21 -19.82 1.66
CA ILE A 99 -26.39 -19.82 0.21
C ILE A 99 -27.63 -18.98 -0.18
N GLY A 100 -27.50 -18.16 -1.22
CA GLY A 100 -28.58 -17.32 -1.74
C GLY A 100 -28.94 -16.12 -0.86
N VAL A 101 -28.18 -15.80 0.19
CA VAL A 101 -28.48 -14.67 1.10
C VAL A 101 -28.60 -13.32 0.38
N PHE A 102 -27.90 -13.15 -0.75
CA PHE A 102 -27.92 -11.94 -1.56
C PHE A 102 -28.76 -12.06 -2.84
N ASP A 103 -29.50 -13.15 -3.05
CA ASP A 103 -30.21 -13.42 -4.31
C ASP A 103 -31.26 -12.35 -4.66
N MET A 104 -31.82 -11.70 -3.63
CA MET A 104 -32.81 -10.65 -3.78
C MET A 104 -32.22 -9.23 -3.82
N ASN A 105 -30.92 -9.08 -3.54
CA ASN A 105 -30.22 -7.80 -3.46
C ASN A 105 -29.61 -7.43 -4.83
N THR A 106 -30.47 -7.35 -5.84
CA THR A 106 -30.04 -7.22 -7.25
C THR A 106 -29.44 -5.87 -7.63
N HIS A 107 -29.48 -4.89 -6.73
CA HIS A 107 -28.86 -3.56 -6.90
C HIS A 107 -27.58 -3.41 -6.09
N LEU A 108 -27.14 -4.46 -5.38
CA LEU A 108 -25.96 -4.39 -4.53
C LEU A 108 -24.70 -4.20 -5.38
N GLU A 109 -24.02 -3.07 -5.21
CA GLU A 109 -22.82 -2.66 -5.92
C GLU A 109 -21.59 -2.60 -5.01
N ASP A 110 -21.77 -2.20 -3.75
CA ASP A 110 -20.71 -2.12 -2.74
C ASP A 110 -21.09 -2.97 -1.52
N LEU A 111 -20.22 -3.92 -1.19
CA LEU A 111 -20.40 -4.84 -0.07
C LEU A 111 -19.13 -4.90 0.76
N ASP A 112 -19.25 -4.46 2.02
CA ASP A 112 -18.17 -4.55 3.00
C ASP A 112 -18.47 -5.64 4.03
N LEU A 113 -17.68 -6.72 3.97
CA LEU A 113 -17.70 -7.86 4.88
C LEU A 113 -16.40 -7.95 5.69
N SER A 114 -15.60 -6.87 5.72
CA SER A 114 -14.29 -6.85 6.35
C SER A 114 -14.33 -7.13 7.84
N GLN A 115 -13.22 -7.61 8.40
CA GLN A 115 -13.00 -7.79 9.83
C GLN A 115 -14.03 -8.71 10.51
N ASN A 116 -14.53 -9.71 9.78
CA ASN A 116 -15.39 -10.79 10.25
C ASN A 116 -14.57 -12.07 10.53
N LEU A 117 -15.21 -13.24 10.59
CA LEU A 117 -14.59 -14.54 10.85
C LEU A 117 -14.85 -15.54 9.72
N LEU A 118 -15.09 -15.06 8.49
CA LEU A 118 -15.46 -15.90 7.35
C LEU A 118 -14.29 -16.81 6.96
N THR A 119 -14.53 -18.11 6.87
CA THR A 119 -13.49 -19.07 6.42
C THR A 119 -13.61 -19.42 4.94
N ASP A 120 -14.84 -19.39 4.42
CA ASP A 120 -15.18 -19.72 3.04
C ASP A 120 -16.44 -18.95 2.62
N LEU A 121 -16.70 -18.91 1.31
CA LEU A 121 -17.90 -18.34 0.73
C LEU A 121 -18.61 -19.43 -0.10
N PRO A 122 -19.95 -19.54 -0.05
CA PRO A 122 -20.64 -20.53 -0.85
C PRO A 122 -20.59 -20.16 -2.34
N PRO A 123 -20.51 -21.15 -3.26
CA PRO A 123 -20.53 -20.90 -4.69
C PRO A 123 -21.77 -20.11 -5.12
N GLY A 124 -21.56 -19.14 -6.01
CA GLY A 124 -22.59 -18.33 -6.63
C GLY A 124 -23.24 -17.30 -5.73
N ILE A 125 -22.72 -17.08 -4.52
CA ILE A 125 -23.30 -16.15 -3.53
C ILE A 125 -23.49 -14.73 -4.05
N PHE A 126 -22.71 -14.31 -5.06
CA PHE A 126 -22.78 -12.98 -5.66
C PHE A 126 -23.41 -12.97 -7.07
N ASN A 127 -23.87 -14.11 -7.59
CA ASN A 127 -24.29 -14.24 -8.99
C ASN A 127 -25.50 -13.39 -9.40
N ARG A 128 -26.31 -12.93 -8.43
CA ARG A 128 -27.50 -12.10 -8.67
C ARG A 128 -27.28 -10.62 -8.36
N THR A 129 -26.08 -10.25 -7.92
CA THR A 129 -25.71 -8.89 -7.54
C THR A 129 -25.08 -8.12 -8.70
N GLN A 130 -24.85 -6.82 -8.52
CA GLN A 130 -24.12 -5.97 -9.46
C GLN A 130 -22.81 -5.46 -8.83
N LEU A 131 -22.15 -6.31 -8.03
CA LEU A 131 -20.99 -5.91 -7.24
C LEU A 131 -19.89 -5.29 -8.12
N ARG A 132 -19.51 -4.08 -7.73
CA ARG A 132 -18.40 -3.29 -8.23
C ARG A 132 -17.24 -3.32 -7.24
N ASN A 133 -17.55 -3.24 -5.95
CA ASN A 133 -16.57 -3.25 -4.87
C ASN A 133 -16.94 -4.36 -3.88
N LEU A 134 -15.97 -5.20 -3.55
CA LEU A 134 -16.11 -6.23 -2.53
C LEU A 134 -14.93 -6.16 -1.56
N HIS A 135 -15.24 -5.90 -0.29
CA HIS A 135 -14.27 -5.83 0.78
C HIS A 135 -14.39 -7.05 1.69
N LEU A 136 -13.32 -7.84 1.76
CA LEU A 136 -13.21 -9.06 2.55
C LEU A 136 -11.97 -9.03 3.46
N GLU A 137 -11.38 -7.84 3.69
CA GLU A 137 -10.20 -7.63 4.51
C GLU A 137 -10.36 -8.32 5.88
N GLY A 138 -9.31 -8.94 6.42
CA GLY A 138 -9.29 -9.36 7.83
C GLY A 138 -10.28 -10.47 8.17
N ASN A 139 -10.53 -11.37 7.23
CA ASN A 139 -11.26 -12.62 7.43
C ASN A 139 -10.27 -13.81 7.51
N ASN A 140 -10.78 -15.05 7.49
CA ASN A 140 -10.00 -16.28 7.55
C ASN A 140 -10.11 -17.09 6.25
N LEU A 141 -10.29 -16.42 5.10
CA LEU A 141 -10.49 -17.09 3.81
C LEU A 141 -9.22 -17.85 3.39
N LYS A 142 -9.38 -19.10 2.94
CA LYS A 142 -8.27 -19.96 2.47
C LYS A 142 -8.19 -20.10 0.95
N SER A 143 -9.28 -19.81 0.25
CA SER A 143 -9.38 -19.85 -1.21
C SER A 143 -10.36 -18.80 -1.71
N PHE A 144 -10.22 -18.42 -2.98
CA PHE A 144 -11.16 -17.56 -3.69
C PHE A 144 -11.24 -18.02 -5.15
N ASP A 145 -12.39 -18.55 -5.57
CA ASP A 145 -12.56 -19.27 -6.83
C ASP A 145 -13.68 -18.71 -7.74
N THR A 146 -13.67 -19.14 -9.00
CA THR A 146 -14.66 -18.73 -10.03
C THR A 146 -16.07 -19.16 -9.73
N GLY A 147 -16.26 -20.15 -8.85
CA GLY A 147 -17.58 -20.61 -8.44
C GLY A 147 -18.33 -19.52 -7.67
N LEU A 148 -17.63 -18.64 -6.95
CA LEU A 148 -18.20 -17.55 -6.17
C LEU A 148 -18.87 -16.47 -7.04
N ILE A 149 -18.29 -16.24 -8.21
CA ILE A 149 -18.58 -15.09 -9.08
C ILE A 149 -18.66 -15.60 -10.54
N SER A 150 -19.46 -16.64 -10.78
CA SER A 150 -19.56 -17.24 -12.10
C SER A 150 -20.27 -16.33 -13.12
N PHE A 151 -20.95 -15.29 -12.64
CA PHE A 151 -21.72 -14.34 -13.45
C PHE A 151 -21.50 -12.87 -13.09
N SER A 152 -20.40 -12.47 -12.40
CA SER A 152 -20.23 -11.02 -12.18
C SER A 152 -20.28 -10.30 -13.53
N PRO A 153 -21.04 -9.21 -13.62
CA PRO A 153 -21.04 -8.38 -14.81
C PRO A 153 -19.61 -7.88 -15.04
N ARG A 154 -19.33 -7.48 -16.28
CA ARG A 154 -18.06 -6.96 -16.80
C ARG A 154 -17.61 -5.62 -16.15
N GLU A 155 -17.91 -5.43 -14.87
CA GLU A 155 -17.94 -4.14 -14.18
C GLU A 155 -17.36 -4.20 -12.75
N MET A 156 -16.96 -5.38 -12.23
CA MET A 156 -16.30 -5.42 -10.92
C MET A 156 -15.01 -4.60 -10.97
N VAL A 157 -14.90 -3.58 -10.13
CA VAL A 157 -13.82 -2.60 -10.15
C VAL A 157 -12.73 -2.98 -9.16
N SER A 158 -13.13 -3.34 -7.93
CA SER A 158 -12.23 -3.51 -6.80
C SER A 158 -12.53 -4.76 -6.00
N LEU A 159 -11.48 -5.52 -5.68
CA LEU A 159 -11.53 -6.65 -4.76
C LEU A 159 -10.43 -6.50 -3.72
N ASP A 160 -10.84 -6.43 -2.46
CA ASP A 160 -9.93 -6.40 -1.32
C ASP A 160 -10.00 -7.73 -0.55
N LEU A 161 -8.91 -8.49 -0.62
CA LEU A 161 -8.72 -9.77 0.07
C LEU A 161 -7.64 -9.68 1.15
N THR A 162 -7.30 -8.47 1.59
CA THR A 162 -6.17 -8.20 2.48
C THR A 162 -6.29 -8.92 3.82
N CYS A 163 -5.15 -9.28 4.43
CA CYS A 163 -5.07 -9.94 5.74
C CYS A 163 -6.01 -11.17 5.88
N ASN A 164 -6.03 -12.07 4.90
CA ASN A 164 -6.73 -13.35 4.97
C ASN A 164 -5.73 -14.51 5.20
N SER A 165 -6.17 -15.75 5.01
CA SER A 165 -5.32 -16.95 5.04
C SER A 165 -5.17 -17.58 3.66
N LEU A 166 -5.20 -16.77 2.59
CA LEU A 166 -5.15 -17.26 1.22
C LEU A 166 -3.76 -17.79 0.91
N VAL A 167 -3.72 -18.87 0.12
CA VAL A 167 -2.50 -19.40 -0.48
C VAL A 167 -2.59 -19.23 -2.00
N GLY A 168 -1.57 -18.66 -2.63
CA GLY A 168 -1.61 -18.24 -4.04
C GLY A 168 -2.07 -19.30 -5.04
N LYS A 169 -1.74 -20.58 -4.81
CA LYS A 169 -2.20 -21.71 -5.65
C LYS A 169 -3.71 -21.95 -5.61
N ASN A 170 -4.39 -21.46 -4.57
CA ASN A 170 -5.84 -21.57 -4.38
C ASN A 170 -6.58 -20.31 -4.87
N LEU A 171 -5.88 -19.35 -5.46
CA LEU A 171 -6.49 -18.18 -6.09
C LEU A 171 -6.67 -18.47 -7.58
N ASN A 172 -7.91 -18.60 -8.02
CA ASN A 172 -8.18 -18.75 -9.45
C ASN A 172 -8.18 -17.37 -10.14
N SER A 173 -7.27 -17.19 -11.10
CA SER A 173 -7.06 -15.92 -11.79
C SER A 173 -8.09 -15.56 -12.85
N ASP A 174 -8.91 -16.52 -13.29
CA ASP A 174 -9.92 -16.29 -14.32
C ASP A 174 -11.02 -15.32 -13.83
N ILE A 175 -11.18 -15.18 -12.52
CA ILE A 175 -12.08 -14.22 -11.87
C ILE A 175 -11.64 -12.78 -12.09
N LEU A 176 -10.35 -12.56 -12.38
CA LEU A 176 -9.72 -11.24 -12.39
C LEU A 176 -9.82 -10.53 -13.75
N CYS A 177 -10.50 -11.12 -14.74
CA CYS A 177 -10.46 -10.66 -16.13
C CYS A 177 -10.86 -9.18 -16.32
N ASP A 178 -11.76 -8.65 -15.48
CA ASP A 178 -12.34 -7.31 -15.66
C ASP A 178 -12.04 -6.32 -14.52
N MET A 179 -11.31 -6.73 -13.48
CA MET A 179 -11.00 -5.86 -12.34
C MET A 179 -9.96 -4.80 -12.64
N ALA A 180 -10.11 -3.64 -12.00
CA ALA A 180 -9.14 -2.56 -12.05
C ALA A 180 -8.19 -2.58 -10.84
N ILE A 181 -8.68 -2.94 -9.66
CA ILE A 181 -7.95 -2.93 -8.39
C ILE A 181 -8.05 -4.30 -7.74
N LEU A 182 -6.91 -4.87 -7.37
CA LEU A 182 -6.82 -6.11 -6.60
C LEU A 182 -5.82 -5.92 -5.46
N ASP A 183 -6.28 -6.11 -4.23
CA ASP A 183 -5.42 -6.15 -3.05
C ASP A 183 -5.37 -7.56 -2.45
N LEU A 184 -4.17 -8.14 -2.43
CA LEU A 184 -3.87 -9.47 -1.89
C LEU A 184 -2.98 -9.38 -0.65
N SER A 185 -2.74 -8.19 -0.12
CA SER A 185 -1.74 -7.94 0.91
C SER A 185 -1.97 -8.77 2.17
N GLY A 186 -0.89 -9.20 2.84
CA GLY A 186 -0.98 -9.97 4.08
C GLY A 186 -1.48 -11.42 3.93
N ASN A 187 -1.42 -11.99 2.73
CA ASN A 187 -1.67 -13.42 2.44
C ASN A 187 -0.36 -14.16 2.08
N ASP A 188 -0.39 -15.46 1.79
CA ASP A 188 0.77 -16.17 1.22
C ASP A 188 0.62 -16.32 -0.30
N MET A 189 1.35 -15.51 -1.08
CA MET A 189 1.24 -15.51 -2.55
C MET A 189 2.47 -16.06 -3.26
N ASN A 190 3.32 -16.84 -2.58
CA ASN A 190 4.53 -17.42 -3.19
C ASN A 190 4.27 -18.22 -4.48
N GLU A 191 3.13 -18.92 -4.55
CA GLU A 191 2.74 -19.78 -5.68
C GLU A 191 1.59 -19.19 -6.51
N VAL A 192 1.36 -17.87 -6.46
CA VAL A 192 0.27 -17.25 -7.22
C VAL A 192 0.57 -17.29 -8.73
N THR A 193 -0.44 -17.65 -9.51
CA THR A 193 -0.36 -17.63 -10.98
C THR A 193 -1.54 -16.85 -11.56
N PHE A 194 -1.27 -15.96 -12.50
CA PHE A 194 -2.30 -15.35 -13.33
C PHE A 194 -2.26 -15.97 -14.73
N MET A 195 -3.18 -16.90 -14.99
CA MET A 195 -3.46 -17.43 -16.31
C MET A 195 -4.59 -16.61 -16.95
N GLY A 196 -4.54 -16.41 -18.27
CA GLY A 196 -5.67 -15.82 -18.98
C GLY A 196 -5.83 -14.29 -18.81
N ASN A 197 -6.99 -13.80 -19.24
CA ASN A 197 -7.26 -12.45 -19.76
C ASN A 197 -7.33 -11.33 -18.70
N VAL A 198 -6.39 -11.24 -17.74
CA VAL A 198 -6.31 -10.14 -16.74
C VAL A 198 -5.86 -8.83 -17.40
N LYS A 199 -6.69 -8.31 -18.31
CA LYS A 199 -6.35 -7.18 -19.20
C LYS A 199 -6.70 -5.82 -18.61
N SER A 200 -7.57 -5.80 -17.61
CA SER A 200 -8.13 -4.56 -17.06
C SER A 200 -7.43 -4.07 -15.80
N LEU A 201 -6.56 -4.90 -15.19
CA LEU A 201 -5.92 -4.59 -13.93
C LEU A 201 -5.00 -3.37 -14.04
N GLN A 202 -5.23 -2.40 -13.17
CA GLN A 202 -4.51 -1.13 -13.10
C GLN A 202 -3.71 -1.01 -11.80
N TYR A 203 -4.19 -1.60 -10.71
CA TYR A 203 -3.56 -1.56 -9.39
C TYR A 203 -3.49 -2.97 -8.83
N LEU A 204 -2.26 -3.41 -8.51
CA LEU A 204 -2.02 -4.70 -7.88
C LEU A 204 -1.19 -4.48 -6.61
N HIS A 205 -1.79 -4.79 -5.47
CA HIS A 205 -1.16 -4.70 -4.17
C HIS A 205 -0.89 -6.09 -3.61
N MET A 206 0.39 -6.34 -3.29
CA MET A 206 0.89 -7.61 -2.76
C MET A 206 1.89 -7.35 -1.63
N LYS A 207 1.53 -6.44 -0.72
CA LYS A 207 2.35 -6.11 0.45
C LYS A 207 2.36 -7.28 1.43
N GLN A 208 3.52 -7.64 1.98
CA GLN A 208 3.61 -8.70 2.99
C GLN A 208 2.98 -10.01 2.52
N CYS A 209 3.27 -10.40 1.28
CA CYS A 209 2.75 -11.60 0.64
C CYS A 209 3.69 -12.83 0.74
N SER A 210 4.70 -12.74 1.61
CA SER A 210 5.76 -13.74 1.81
C SER A 210 6.58 -14.07 0.55
N LEU A 211 6.56 -13.20 -0.48
CA LEU A 211 7.19 -13.46 -1.77
C LEU A 211 8.71 -13.54 -1.67
N LYS A 212 9.31 -14.67 -2.06
CA LYS A 212 10.77 -14.83 -2.10
C LYS A 212 11.41 -14.33 -3.40
N ASN A 213 10.63 -14.26 -4.47
CA ASN A 213 11.04 -13.77 -5.78
C ASN A 213 9.94 -12.86 -6.32
N VAL A 214 10.30 -12.00 -7.29
CA VAL A 214 9.28 -11.30 -8.08
C VAL A 214 8.44 -12.36 -8.82
N PRO A 215 7.09 -12.32 -8.75
CA PRO A 215 6.26 -13.38 -9.33
C PRO A 215 6.42 -13.57 -10.85
N ASP A 216 6.58 -14.82 -11.29
CA ASP A 216 6.81 -15.17 -12.70
C ASP A 216 5.64 -14.79 -13.62
N PHE A 217 4.42 -14.67 -13.09
CA PHE A 217 3.28 -14.23 -13.89
C PHE A 217 3.50 -12.82 -14.49
N LEU A 218 4.34 -11.98 -13.89
CA LEU A 218 4.65 -10.65 -14.45
C LEU A 218 5.42 -10.74 -15.78
N LEU A 219 6.11 -11.87 -16.03
CA LEU A 219 6.76 -12.16 -17.30
C LEU A 219 5.79 -12.74 -18.35
N THR A 220 4.77 -13.47 -17.92
CA THR A 220 3.90 -14.26 -18.82
C THR A 220 2.55 -13.59 -19.08
N ALA A 221 1.90 -13.07 -18.04
CA ALA A 221 0.57 -12.45 -18.11
C ALA A 221 0.56 -11.14 -18.90
N ASN A 222 -0.60 -10.81 -19.47
CA ASN A 222 -0.80 -9.58 -20.23
C ASN A 222 -1.36 -8.46 -19.36
N LEU A 223 -0.51 -7.88 -18.52
CA LEU A 223 -0.83 -6.79 -17.59
C LEU A 223 -0.50 -5.41 -18.17
N ASN A 224 -0.84 -5.19 -19.45
CA ASN A 224 -0.44 -3.98 -20.18
C ASN A 224 -1.18 -2.71 -19.74
N ARG A 225 -2.20 -2.81 -18.88
CA ARG A 225 -2.91 -1.69 -18.25
C ARG A 225 -2.45 -1.38 -16.84
N LEU A 226 -1.53 -2.17 -16.27
CA LEU A 226 -1.07 -1.99 -14.89
C LEU A 226 -0.35 -0.65 -14.75
N LEU A 227 -0.83 0.19 -13.84
CA LEU A 227 -0.31 1.52 -13.52
C LEU A 227 0.52 1.49 -12.24
N VAL A 228 0.10 0.68 -11.26
CA VAL A 228 0.75 0.57 -9.93
C VAL A 228 0.96 -0.89 -9.58
N LEU A 229 2.17 -1.21 -9.14
CA LEU A 229 2.55 -2.51 -8.61
C LEU A 229 3.25 -2.32 -7.28
N ASP A 230 2.63 -2.81 -6.21
CA ASP A 230 3.17 -2.73 -4.86
C ASP A 230 3.55 -4.12 -4.36
N LEU A 231 4.86 -4.29 -4.10
CA LEU A 231 5.46 -5.50 -3.54
C LEU A 231 6.24 -5.25 -2.23
N PRO A 232 5.90 -4.27 -1.36
CA PRO A 232 6.71 -3.99 -0.19
C PRO A 232 6.56 -5.05 0.91
N LEU A 233 7.52 -5.09 1.84
CA LEU A 233 7.51 -6.00 3.00
C LEU A 233 7.47 -7.49 2.62
N ASN A 234 8.09 -7.85 1.49
CA ASN A 234 8.27 -9.23 1.07
C ASN A 234 9.71 -9.71 1.36
N GLU A 235 10.07 -10.89 0.86
CA GLU A 235 11.39 -11.50 1.04
C GLU A 235 12.18 -11.58 -0.29
N ILE A 236 11.88 -10.69 -1.23
CA ILE A 236 12.48 -10.70 -2.58
C ILE A 236 13.97 -10.39 -2.47
N THR A 237 14.82 -11.26 -3.02
CA THR A 237 16.30 -11.10 -2.95
C THR A 237 16.93 -10.56 -4.22
N ALA A 238 16.27 -10.69 -5.37
CA ALA A 238 16.80 -10.22 -6.65
C ALA A 238 15.69 -9.87 -7.65
N ILE A 239 16.02 -8.98 -8.60
CA ILE A 239 15.18 -8.68 -9.76
C ILE A 239 15.92 -9.14 -11.03
N GLY A 240 15.27 -10.02 -11.77
CA GLY A 240 15.83 -10.66 -12.96
C GLY A 240 15.84 -9.77 -14.22
N ASN A 241 16.30 -10.37 -15.30
CA ASN A 241 16.31 -9.74 -16.61
C ASN A 241 14.88 -9.50 -17.13
N ALA A 242 14.59 -8.27 -17.57
CA ALA A 242 13.32 -7.90 -18.19
C ALA A 242 12.08 -8.28 -17.36
N THR A 243 12.20 -8.35 -16.03
CA THR A 243 11.13 -8.83 -15.12
C THR A 243 9.80 -8.09 -15.33
N PHE A 244 9.85 -6.81 -15.66
CA PHE A 244 8.66 -5.96 -15.80
C PHE A 244 8.34 -5.57 -17.25
N HIS A 245 8.99 -6.16 -18.26
CA HIS A 245 8.97 -5.65 -19.63
C HIS A 245 7.58 -5.55 -20.31
N LYS A 246 6.57 -6.28 -19.82
CA LYS A 246 5.18 -6.23 -20.30
C LYS A 246 4.34 -5.12 -19.68
N LEU A 247 4.78 -4.54 -18.56
CA LEU A 247 4.05 -3.52 -17.80
C LEU A 247 4.25 -2.13 -18.43
N VAL A 248 3.92 -2.01 -19.72
CA VAL A 248 4.26 -0.83 -20.54
C VAL A 248 3.58 0.47 -20.10
N LEU A 249 2.51 0.37 -19.28
CA LEU A 249 1.83 1.52 -18.69
C LEU A 249 2.15 1.74 -17.20
N LEU A 250 3.11 1.00 -16.64
CA LEU A 250 3.47 1.12 -15.22
C LEU A 250 4.04 2.51 -14.93
N LYS A 251 3.48 3.17 -13.92
CA LYS A 251 3.87 4.51 -13.45
C LYS A 251 4.56 4.46 -12.09
N THR A 252 4.13 3.56 -11.22
CA THR A 252 4.66 3.43 -9.85
C THR A 252 5.01 1.98 -9.56
N LEU A 253 6.21 1.78 -9.03
CA LEU A 253 6.71 0.48 -8.57
C LEU A 253 7.26 0.61 -7.16
N ASP A 254 6.64 -0.07 -6.20
CA ASP A 254 7.15 -0.16 -4.83
C ASP A 254 7.70 -1.57 -4.54
N LEU A 255 9.00 -1.62 -4.24
CA LEU A 255 9.76 -2.82 -3.86
C LEU A 255 10.47 -2.60 -2.51
N SER A 256 10.01 -1.63 -1.72
CA SER A 256 10.64 -1.28 -0.45
C SER A 256 10.52 -2.39 0.59
N ASN A 257 11.37 -2.35 1.61
CA ASN A 257 11.32 -3.31 2.73
C ASN A 257 11.39 -4.78 2.26
N ASN A 258 12.27 -5.05 1.30
CA ASN A 258 12.57 -6.40 0.82
C ASN A 258 14.00 -6.78 1.24
N ARG A 259 14.57 -7.83 0.62
CA ARG A 259 15.95 -8.26 0.84
C ARG A 259 16.76 -8.18 -0.45
N ILE A 260 16.44 -7.22 -1.32
CA ILE A 260 17.01 -7.14 -2.67
C ILE A 260 18.49 -6.78 -2.59
N GLU A 261 19.34 -7.69 -3.05
CA GLU A 261 20.80 -7.52 -3.10
C GLU A 261 21.27 -7.22 -4.53
N TYR A 262 20.50 -7.65 -5.54
CA TYR A 262 20.86 -7.52 -6.95
C TYR A 262 19.67 -7.13 -7.84
N ILE A 263 19.92 -6.20 -8.76
CA ILE A 263 18.99 -5.83 -9.83
C ILE A 263 19.72 -5.95 -11.16
N HIS A 264 19.17 -6.75 -12.07
CA HIS A 264 19.71 -6.89 -13.42
C HIS A 264 19.65 -5.55 -14.18
N ARG A 265 20.68 -5.23 -14.98
CA ARG A 265 20.79 -3.97 -15.75
C ARG A 265 19.59 -3.66 -16.65
N ASP A 266 18.89 -4.69 -17.11
CA ASP A 266 17.75 -4.60 -18.02
C ASP A 266 16.40 -4.93 -17.33
N ALA A 267 16.35 -4.93 -15.99
CA ALA A 267 15.14 -5.24 -15.22
C ALA A 267 13.94 -4.32 -15.57
N PHE A 268 14.23 -3.03 -15.84
CA PHE A 268 13.24 -1.98 -16.12
C PHE A 268 13.08 -1.65 -17.61
N VAL A 269 13.51 -2.54 -18.51
CA VAL A 269 13.38 -2.31 -19.96
C VAL A 269 11.91 -2.10 -20.36
N ASN A 270 11.67 -1.21 -21.33
CA ASN A 270 10.35 -0.84 -21.86
C ASN A 270 9.40 -0.08 -20.92
N LEU A 271 9.79 0.23 -19.68
CA LEU A 271 8.97 1.00 -18.74
C LEU A 271 9.03 2.51 -18.99
N ARG A 272 8.67 2.94 -20.21
CA ARG A 272 8.93 4.31 -20.71
C ARG A 272 8.19 5.41 -19.95
N ILE A 273 7.09 5.08 -19.28
CA ILE A 273 6.28 6.03 -18.51
C ILE A 273 6.38 5.83 -17.00
N LEU A 274 7.32 5.00 -16.53
CA LEU A 274 7.54 4.79 -15.11
C LEU A 274 8.08 6.06 -14.48
N GLU A 275 7.36 6.56 -13.48
CA GLU A 275 7.62 7.85 -12.84
C GLU A 275 8.25 7.70 -11.46
N ARG A 276 7.92 6.64 -10.72
CA ARG A 276 8.37 6.45 -9.34
C ARG A 276 8.84 5.02 -9.10
N ILE A 277 10.01 4.91 -8.48
CA ILE A 277 10.55 3.64 -7.98
C ILE A 277 10.92 3.81 -6.52
N ASN A 278 10.35 2.97 -5.67
CA ASN A 278 10.75 2.85 -4.27
C ASN A 278 11.51 1.54 -4.05
N LEU A 279 12.81 1.64 -3.76
CA LEU A 279 13.72 0.53 -3.44
C LEU A 279 14.29 0.70 -2.03
N SER A 280 13.69 1.55 -1.19
CA SER A 280 14.17 1.80 0.16
C SER A 280 14.12 0.54 1.03
N ASN A 281 14.94 0.49 2.09
CA ASN A 281 14.94 -0.61 3.05
C ASN A 281 15.20 -1.97 2.36
N ASN A 282 16.27 -2.03 1.57
CA ASN A 282 16.75 -3.24 0.90
C ASN A 282 18.22 -3.50 1.25
N ARG A 283 18.91 -4.37 0.50
CA ARG A 283 20.31 -4.75 0.74
C ARG A 283 21.20 -4.43 -0.45
N LEU A 284 20.83 -3.42 -1.25
CA LEU A 284 21.57 -3.03 -2.44
C LEU A 284 22.93 -2.46 -2.05
N ASN A 285 24.01 -3.06 -2.54
CA ASN A 285 25.39 -2.62 -2.30
C ASN A 285 26.00 -1.86 -3.49
N TYR A 286 25.53 -2.11 -4.71
CA TYR A 286 25.87 -1.38 -5.92
C TYR A 286 24.67 -1.27 -6.87
N LEU A 287 24.75 -0.33 -7.80
CA LEU A 287 23.84 -0.21 -8.94
C LEU A 287 24.60 -0.49 -10.23
N SER A 288 24.00 -1.25 -11.14
CA SER A 288 24.57 -1.46 -12.46
C SER A 288 24.61 -0.14 -13.25
N LEU A 289 25.70 0.11 -13.97
CA LEU A 289 25.82 1.29 -14.82
C LEU A 289 24.69 1.31 -15.86
N GLY A 290 23.96 2.42 -15.94
CA GLY A 290 22.86 2.60 -16.91
C GLY A 290 21.58 1.83 -16.58
N ILE A 291 21.41 1.34 -15.34
CA ILE A 291 20.20 0.62 -14.90
C ILE A 291 18.89 1.39 -15.14
N PHE A 292 18.93 2.72 -15.11
CA PHE A 292 17.76 3.58 -15.34
C PHE A 292 17.75 4.26 -16.72
N GLN A 293 18.68 3.93 -17.62
CA GLN A 293 18.82 4.62 -18.92
C GLN A 293 17.59 4.45 -19.84
N ASN A 294 16.77 3.42 -19.60
CA ASN A 294 15.62 3.05 -20.42
C ASN A 294 14.27 3.53 -19.87
N ILE A 295 14.27 4.32 -18.78
CA ILE A 295 13.06 4.83 -18.12
C ILE A 295 13.05 6.37 -18.07
N PRO A 296 12.89 7.04 -19.23
CA PRO A 296 13.09 8.48 -19.35
C PRO A 296 12.11 9.33 -18.53
N ALA A 297 10.94 8.77 -18.17
CA ALA A 297 9.92 9.47 -17.38
C ALA A 297 10.15 9.38 -15.85
N LEU A 298 11.23 8.74 -15.39
CA LEU A 298 11.50 8.59 -13.96
C LEU A 298 11.67 9.96 -13.31
N LYS A 299 10.85 10.25 -12.29
CA LYS A 299 10.82 11.51 -11.54
C LYS A 299 11.31 11.34 -10.11
N GLU A 300 11.02 10.21 -9.48
CA GLU A 300 11.33 9.98 -8.07
C GLU A 300 11.95 8.60 -7.89
N LEU A 301 13.10 8.56 -7.23
CA LEU A 301 13.82 7.34 -6.90
C LEU A 301 14.22 7.35 -5.43
N ASP A 302 13.70 6.40 -4.69
CA ASP A 302 14.08 6.16 -3.30
C ASP A 302 14.96 4.92 -3.19
N LEU A 303 16.21 5.13 -2.77
CA LEU A 303 17.23 4.12 -2.49
C LEU A 303 17.69 4.20 -1.03
N SER A 304 16.95 4.89 -0.17
CA SER A 304 17.31 5.06 1.23
C SER A 304 17.38 3.72 1.97
N HIS A 305 18.09 3.66 3.09
CA HIS A 305 18.17 2.44 3.90
C HIS A 305 18.64 1.22 3.10
N ASN A 306 19.76 1.38 2.39
CA ASN A 306 20.43 0.33 1.63
C ASN A 306 21.91 0.24 2.07
N LEU A 307 22.73 -0.48 1.31
CA LEU A 307 24.16 -0.69 1.58
C LEU A 307 25.05 -0.03 0.51
N LEU A 308 24.53 0.97 -0.21
CA LEU A 308 25.23 1.59 -1.34
C LEU A 308 26.47 2.33 -0.86
N ARG A 309 27.59 2.12 -1.55
CA ARG A 309 28.87 2.77 -1.25
C ARG A 309 29.23 3.89 -2.22
N ASP A 310 28.60 3.91 -3.39
CA ASP A 310 28.77 4.93 -4.41
C ASP A 310 27.50 5.02 -5.28
N ILE A 311 27.34 6.17 -5.94
CA ILE A 311 26.26 6.45 -6.89
C ILE A 311 26.89 7.06 -8.15
N HIS A 312 27.08 6.25 -9.19
CA HIS A 312 27.74 6.72 -10.41
C HIS A 312 26.84 7.71 -11.19
N PRO A 313 27.31 8.90 -11.62
CA PRO A 313 26.48 9.93 -12.26
C PRO A 313 25.71 9.44 -13.48
N LYS A 314 26.37 8.61 -14.30
CA LYS A 314 25.77 8.05 -15.52
C LYS A 314 24.65 7.04 -15.27
N SER A 315 24.39 6.64 -14.03
CA SER A 315 23.29 5.72 -13.71
C SER A 315 21.92 6.35 -13.99
N PHE A 316 21.86 7.68 -14.01
CA PHE A 316 20.64 8.47 -14.21
C PHE A 316 20.64 9.24 -15.54
N ASP A 317 21.62 9.02 -16.40
CA ASP A 317 21.64 9.63 -17.73
C ASP A 317 20.33 9.29 -18.47
N ASN A 318 19.81 10.26 -19.23
CA ASN A 318 18.54 10.16 -19.97
C ASN A 318 17.28 9.99 -19.12
N THR A 319 17.35 10.21 -17.81
CA THR A 319 16.16 10.30 -16.95
C THR A 319 15.66 11.75 -16.80
N THR A 320 14.45 11.92 -16.29
CA THR A 320 13.90 13.23 -15.88
C THR A 320 13.78 13.34 -14.36
N LEU A 321 14.72 12.70 -13.65
CA LEU A 321 14.70 12.55 -12.20
C LEU A 321 14.64 13.93 -11.56
N LYS A 322 13.74 14.10 -10.58
CA LYS A 322 13.53 15.33 -9.81
C LYS A 322 13.95 15.16 -8.37
N LYS A 323 13.71 13.97 -7.81
CA LYS A 323 14.00 13.60 -6.43
C LYS A 323 14.82 12.32 -6.37
N LEU A 324 15.95 12.38 -5.68
CA LEU A 324 16.82 11.24 -5.40
C LEU A 324 17.04 11.13 -3.88
N ILE A 325 16.60 10.03 -3.30
CA ILE A 325 16.80 9.74 -1.87
C ILE A 325 17.83 8.62 -1.76
N ILE A 326 19.00 8.93 -1.23
CA ILE A 326 20.12 7.99 -0.98
C ILE A 326 20.55 8.03 0.49
N SER A 327 19.71 8.57 1.37
CA SER A 327 19.99 8.64 2.80
C SER A 327 20.08 7.27 3.45
N ASN A 328 20.73 7.17 4.62
CA ASN A 328 20.88 5.90 5.33
C ASN A 328 21.52 4.79 4.44
N ASN A 329 22.64 5.12 3.79
CA ASN A 329 23.45 4.18 3.00
C ASN A 329 24.87 4.07 3.59
N ARG A 330 25.81 3.49 2.85
CA ARG A 330 27.21 3.27 3.27
C ARG A 330 28.20 4.14 2.46
N ILE A 331 27.76 5.30 1.99
CA ILE A 331 28.58 6.21 1.19
C ILE A 331 29.49 7.03 2.12
N THR A 332 30.81 6.91 1.94
CA THR A 332 31.79 7.65 2.76
C THR A 332 32.31 8.90 2.08
N TYR A 333 32.34 8.91 0.75
CA TYR A 333 32.78 10.03 -0.07
C TYR A 333 32.14 9.97 -1.46
N LEU A 334 32.11 11.11 -2.15
CA LEU A 334 31.93 11.19 -3.59
C LEU A 334 33.22 11.70 -4.24
N ASN A 335 33.46 11.27 -5.47
CA ASN A 335 34.56 11.77 -6.30
C ASN A 335 34.37 13.26 -6.60
N PRO A 336 35.46 14.01 -6.86
CA PRO A 336 35.35 15.43 -7.19
C PRO A 336 34.46 15.65 -8.41
N ASN A 337 33.56 16.63 -8.34
CA ASN A 337 32.61 17.01 -9.40
C ASN A 337 31.55 15.94 -9.72
N GLN A 338 31.44 14.86 -8.94
CA GLN A 338 30.50 13.76 -9.22
C GLN A 338 29.04 14.26 -9.16
N MET A 339 28.72 15.05 -8.14
CA MET A 339 27.37 15.58 -7.93
C MET A 339 26.98 16.63 -8.98
N SER A 340 27.89 17.53 -9.32
CA SER A 340 27.76 18.55 -10.37
C SER A 340 27.61 17.90 -11.72
N THR A 341 28.36 16.84 -12.00
CA THR A 341 28.21 16.06 -13.24
C THR A 341 26.79 15.49 -13.32
N MET A 342 26.30 14.88 -12.24
CA MET A 342 24.94 14.34 -12.16
C MET A 342 23.87 15.42 -12.33
N LEU A 343 23.99 16.56 -11.64
CA LEU A 343 23.07 17.71 -11.78
C LEU A 343 23.12 18.34 -13.19
N SER A 344 24.29 18.32 -13.84
CA SER A 344 24.44 18.84 -15.21
C SER A 344 23.83 17.91 -16.27
N ASN A 345 23.95 16.59 -16.07
CA ASN A 345 23.38 15.57 -16.94
C ASN A 345 21.86 15.49 -16.74
N VAL A 346 21.39 15.60 -15.50
CA VAL A 346 19.98 15.50 -15.12
C VAL A 346 19.49 16.83 -14.56
N LYS A 347 19.28 17.80 -15.46
CA LYS A 347 18.90 19.18 -15.12
C LYS A 347 17.59 19.32 -14.34
N SER A 348 16.76 18.28 -14.36
CA SER A 348 15.51 18.21 -13.60
C SER A 348 15.72 17.89 -12.11
N LEU A 349 16.89 17.35 -11.74
CA LEU A 349 17.17 16.88 -10.39
C LEU A 349 17.36 18.09 -9.47
N LYS A 350 16.46 18.21 -8.50
CA LYS A 350 16.41 19.36 -7.59
C LYS A 350 16.38 18.98 -6.13
N ASP A 351 15.83 17.82 -5.79
CA ASP A 351 15.71 17.36 -4.41
C ASP A 351 16.63 16.15 -4.22
N ILE A 352 17.67 16.30 -3.41
CA ILE A 352 18.61 15.23 -3.10
C ILE A 352 18.75 15.09 -1.59
N ASP A 353 18.35 13.92 -1.09
CA ASP A 353 18.61 13.53 0.29
C ASP A 353 19.77 12.54 0.36
N PHE A 354 20.88 13.00 0.93
CA PHE A 354 22.09 12.21 1.16
C PHE A 354 22.46 12.12 2.64
N SER A 355 21.50 12.43 3.51
CA SER A 355 21.65 12.38 4.97
C SER A 355 22.00 10.98 5.47
N GLU A 356 22.53 10.94 6.69
CA GLU A 356 22.74 9.69 7.42
C GLU A 356 23.59 8.64 6.67
N ASN A 357 24.60 9.13 5.97
CA ASN A 357 25.66 8.32 5.38
C ASN A 357 26.95 8.50 6.20
N PRO A 358 27.86 7.50 6.22
CA PRO A 358 29.13 7.53 6.96
C PRO A 358 30.17 8.46 6.34
N TRP A 359 29.79 9.71 6.12
CA TRP A 359 30.60 10.72 5.45
C TRP A 359 31.90 10.98 6.19
N GLN A 360 33.01 11.03 5.45
CA GLN A 360 34.23 11.66 5.95
C GLN A 360 34.00 13.17 5.97
N CYS A 361 34.26 13.85 7.10
CA CYS A 361 33.97 15.29 7.21
C CYS A 361 34.69 16.14 6.16
N ALA A 362 35.94 15.78 5.81
CA ALA A 362 36.66 16.46 4.74
C ALA A 362 35.98 16.28 3.36
N CYS A 363 35.45 15.10 3.06
CA CYS A 363 34.73 14.83 1.82
C CYS A 363 33.35 15.48 1.79
N LEU A 364 32.62 15.47 2.90
CA LEU A 364 31.33 16.14 3.03
C LEU A 364 31.46 17.65 2.82
N ARG A 365 32.52 18.25 3.36
CA ARG A 365 32.82 19.67 3.13
C ARG A 365 33.00 19.97 1.64
N ASP A 366 33.73 19.13 0.92
CA ASP A 366 33.92 19.28 -0.53
C ASP A 366 32.57 19.16 -1.28
N LEU A 367 31.73 18.19 -0.91
CA LEU A 367 30.39 18.00 -1.48
C LEU A 367 29.47 19.20 -1.21
N LEU A 368 29.43 19.72 0.02
CA LEU A 368 28.61 20.89 0.36
C LEU A 368 29.08 22.14 -0.38
N HIS A 369 30.39 22.29 -0.60
CA HIS A 369 30.95 23.37 -1.42
C HIS A 369 30.51 23.24 -2.88
N GLU A 370 30.50 22.02 -3.41
CA GLU A 370 30.02 21.71 -4.75
C GLU A 370 28.54 22.07 -4.94
N LEU A 371 27.69 21.74 -3.95
CA LEU A 371 26.26 22.02 -3.94
C LEU A 371 25.91 23.50 -3.74
N ARG A 372 26.76 24.29 -3.06
CA ARG A 372 26.49 25.71 -2.73
C ARG A 372 26.18 26.58 -3.95
N ASN A 373 26.73 26.24 -5.11
CA ASN A 373 26.54 26.99 -6.35
C ASN A 373 25.51 26.35 -7.29
N GLN A 374 24.79 25.32 -6.83
CA GLN A 374 23.79 24.60 -7.63
C GLN A 374 22.38 24.98 -7.16
N LEU A 375 21.42 24.96 -8.09
CA LEU A 375 19.99 25.19 -7.82
C LEU A 375 19.32 23.88 -7.37
N CYS A 376 19.83 23.27 -6.31
CA CYS A 376 19.29 22.04 -5.72
C CYS A 376 19.00 22.23 -4.22
N ASP A 377 17.85 21.74 -3.81
CA ASP A 377 17.41 21.62 -2.43
C ASP A 377 18.00 20.34 -1.80
N TYR A 378 18.60 20.50 -0.64
CA TYR A 378 18.97 19.43 0.28
C TYR A 378 18.67 19.90 1.71
N ASN A 379 18.61 18.99 2.68
CA ASN A 379 18.30 19.37 4.06
C ASN A 379 19.44 20.16 4.72
N HIS A 380 19.53 21.46 4.44
CA HIS A 380 20.57 22.34 4.98
C HIS A 380 20.60 22.38 6.52
N TYR A 381 19.47 22.12 7.18
CA TYR A 381 19.38 22.14 8.63
C TYR A 381 20.25 21.06 9.29
N ASP A 382 20.40 19.90 8.64
CA ASP A 382 21.22 18.81 9.17
C ASP A 382 22.72 19.11 9.05
N TYR A 383 23.12 20.09 8.23
CA TYR A 383 24.52 20.42 7.93
C TYR A 383 24.95 21.80 8.44
N ASN A 384 24.25 22.33 9.44
CA ASN A 384 24.54 23.63 10.05
C ASN A 384 25.71 23.60 11.06
N GLY A 385 26.24 22.42 11.39
CA GLY A 385 27.33 22.21 12.35
C GLY A 385 26.90 22.12 13.82
N GLU A 386 25.60 22.17 14.12
CA GLU A 386 25.05 22.04 15.47
C GLU A 386 25.19 20.61 16.01
N HIS A 387 25.11 19.62 15.12
CA HIS A 387 25.23 18.20 15.44
C HIS A 387 26.22 17.53 14.51
N ALA A 388 26.93 16.52 15.01
CA ALA A 388 27.87 15.76 14.21
C ALA A 388 27.11 14.84 13.23
N VAL A 389 27.42 14.96 11.94
CA VAL A 389 26.81 14.18 10.84
C VAL A 389 27.87 13.49 9.94
N CYS A 390 29.13 13.55 10.36
CA CYS A 390 30.27 13.00 9.66
C CYS A 390 31.34 12.60 10.68
N VAL A 391 32.32 11.81 10.25
CA VAL A 391 33.48 11.42 11.06
C VAL A 391 34.79 11.85 10.41
N THR A 392 35.84 12.09 11.21
CA THR A 392 37.12 12.59 10.72
C THR A 392 38.30 11.96 11.43
N THR A 393 39.42 11.84 10.72
CA THR A 393 40.74 11.55 11.30
C THR A 393 41.52 12.85 11.55
N PRO A 394 42.63 12.82 12.32
CA PRO A 394 43.44 14.02 12.60
C PRO A 394 44.02 14.71 11.37
N GLU A 395 44.27 13.98 10.28
CA GLU A 395 44.84 14.58 9.06
C GLU A 395 43.85 15.51 8.34
N PHE A 396 42.54 15.35 8.59
CA PHE A 396 41.46 16.09 7.91
C PHE A 396 41.60 16.10 6.38
N VAL A 397 41.96 14.96 5.79
CA VAL A 397 42.07 14.78 4.34
C VAL A 397 40.98 13.83 3.86
N CYS A 398 40.28 14.20 2.79
CA CYS A 398 39.31 13.33 2.14
C CYS A 398 40.01 12.15 1.46
N LYS A 399 39.83 10.93 2.00
CA LYS A 399 40.45 9.69 1.50
C LYS A 399 39.48 9.00 0.53
N ARG A 400 39.67 9.25 -0.77
CA ARG A 400 38.81 8.73 -1.86
C ARG A 400 39.30 7.40 -2.42
N TYR A 401 39.41 6.38 -1.57
CA TYR A 401 39.79 5.03 -2.00
C TYR A 401 39.12 3.97 -1.12
N GLU A 402 38.84 2.82 -1.72
CA GLU A 402 38.01 1.77 -1.11
C GLU A 402 38.55 1.25 0.23
N ALA A 403 39.87 1.10 0.35
CA ALA A 403 40.51 0.61 1.58
C ALA A 403 40.30 1.52 2.81
N ALA A 404 39.92 2.79 2.61
CA ALA A 404 39.57 3.69 3.72
C ALA A 404 38.12 3.53 4.20
N ASN A 405 37.22 2.96 3.40
CA ASN A 405 35.78 3.02 3.66
C ASN A 405 35.38 2.37 4.98
N GLU A 406 35.87 1.16 5.23
CA GLU A 406 35.53 0.40 6.45
C GLU A 406 35.91 1.16 7.73
N LEU A 407 37.03 1.90 7.73
CA LEU A 407 37.41 2.72 8.88
C LEU A 407 36.35 3.79 9.19
N PHE A 408 35.92 4.55 8.19
CA PHE A 408 34.95 5.64 8.40
C PHE A 408 33.53 5.11 8.65
N ILE A 409 33.16 3.98 8.03
CA ILE A 409 31.91 3.28 8.33
C ILE A 409 31.87 2.89 9.81
N ASN A 410 32.92 2.21 10.31
CA ASN A 410 32.98 1.79 11.71
C ASN A 410 32.96 3.00 12.66
N MET A 411 33.75 4.04 12.37
CA MET A 411 33.72 5.28 13.18
C MET A 411 32.34 5.92 13.22
N TYR A 412 31.61 5.95 12.09
CA TYR A 412 30.27 6.52 12.03
C TYR A 412 29.27 5.69 12.84
N ASP A 413 29.32 4.36 12.69
CA ASP A 413 28.45 3.42 13.41
C ASP A 413 28.68 3.49 14.93
N ASP A 414 29.91 3.76 15.37
CA ASP A 414 30.26 3.89 16.80
C ASP A 414 29.88 5.27 17.37
N LEU A 415 30.08 6.35 16.61
CA LEU A 415 30.06 7.71 17.16
C LEU A 415 28.80 8.51 16.80
N ILE A 416 28.21 8.27 15.63
CA ILE A 416 27.17 9.14 15.05
C ILE A 416 25.82 8.43 14.94
N ALA A 417 25.80 7.22 14.38
CA ALA A 417 24.56 6.47 14.16
C ALA A 417 23.71 6.24 15.43
N PRO A 418 24.30 5.93 16.61
CA PRO A 418 23.51 5.73 17.83
C PRO A 418 22.82 7.00 18.30
N TYR A 419 23.49 8.15 18.16
CA TYR A 419 22.94 9.46 18.52
C TYR A 419 21.73 9.81 17.63
N LEU A 420 21.86 9.63 16.32
CA LEU A 420 20.77 9.88 15.37
C LEU A 420 19.57 8.95 15.62
N THR A 421 19.84 7.67 15.92
CA THR A 421 18.80 6.69 16.28
C THR A 421 18.04 7.12 17.55
N GLN A 422 18.75 7.53 18.60
CA GLN A 422 18.13 8.02 19.82
C GLN A 422 17.31 9.29 19.60
N LYS A 423 17.82 10.23 18.79
CA LYS A 423 17.10 11.45 18.43
C LYS A 423 15.77 11.15 17.73
N ARG A 424 15.74 10.14 16.84
CA ARG A 424 14.49 9.69 16.19
C ARG A 424 13.48 9.11 17.19
N LEU A 425 13.93 8.33 18.18
CA LEU A 425 13.06 7.78 19.22
C LEU A 425 12.49 8.84 20.17
N LEU A 426 13.17 9.98 20.29
CA LEU A 426 12.76 11.11 21.15
C LEU A 426 11.89 12.15 20.43
N LEU A 427 11.86 12.11 19.09
CA LEU A 427 10.86 12.85 18.32
C LEU A 427 9.52 12.16 18.56
N PRO A 428 8.46 12.87 19.01
CA PRO A 428 7.12 12.30 19.01
C PRO A 428 6.85 11.81 17.60
N ASP A 429 6.38 10.56 17.50
CA ASP A 429 6.18 9.85 16.24
C ASP A 429 5.47 10.79 15.26
N LEU A 430 6.19 11.34 14.28
CA LEU A 430 5.60 12.30 13.33
C LEU A 430 4.52 11.61 12.48
N MET A 431 4.44 10.28 12.55
CA MET A 431 3.33 9.48 12.04
C MET A 431 2.02 9.64 12.83
N GLU A 432 2.05 10.09 14.10
CA GLU A 432 0.83 10.48 14.83
C GLU A 432 0.34 11.89 14.48
N ILE A 433 1.17 12.74 13.84
CA ILE A 433 0.84 14.15 13.54
C ILE A 433 0.44 14.36 12.07
N MET A 434 0.64 13.35 11.20
CA MET A 434 0.09 13.33 9.84
C MET A 434 -1.25 12.58 9.78
N GLU A 435 -2.31 13.17 10.33
CA GLU A 435 -3.69 12.79 9.98
C GLU A 435 -3.89 13.00 8.47
N GLY A 436 -3.66 11.95 7.69
CA GLY A 436 -3.75 11.97 6.22
C GLY A 436 -2.89 10.92 5.51
N ALA A 437 -1.92 10.29 6.19
CA ALA A 437 -1.28 9.08 5.69
C ALA A 437 -2.16 7.86 6.04
N PRO A 438 -2.38 6.89 5.13
CA PRO A 438 -3.06 5.65 5.49
C PRO A 438 -2.29 5.03 6.64
N LYS A 439 -2.99 4.79 7.76
CA LYS A 439 -2.44 4.13 8.95
C LYS A 439 -1.60 2.96 8.48
N ILE A 440 -0.35 2.87 8.94
CA ILE A 440 0.41 1.62 8.84
C ILE A 440 -0.52 0.54 9.39
N PRO A 441 -0.96 -0.43 8.57
CA PRO A 441 -1.75 -1.53 9.07
C PRO A 441 -0.91 -2.16 10.16
N VAL A 442 -1.50 -2.31 11.36
CA VAL A 442 -0.97 -3.20 12.39
C VAL A 442 -0.59 -4.49 11.64
N PRO A 443 0.66 -4.99 11.76
CA PRO A 443 1.08 -6.17 11.00
C PRO A 443 0.00 -7.23 11.14
N CYS A 444 -0.57 -7.71 10.01
CA CYS A 444 -1.68 -8.65 9.98
C CYS A 444 -1.32 -9.81 10.91
N ARG A 445 -1.78 -9.77 12.17
CA ARG A 445 -1.72 -10.92 13.06
C ARG A 445 -3.03 -11.64 12.81
N PRO A 446 -3.01 -12.93 12.42
CA PRO A 446 -4.22 -13.73 12.45
C PRO A 446 -4.87 -13.50 13.81
N ARG A 447 -6.17 -13.15 13.85
CA ARG A 447 -6.89 -13.18 15.12
C ARG A 447 -6.71 -14.58 15.67
N PRO A 448 -6.24 -14.75 16.92
CA PRO A 448 -6.14 -16.07 17.50
C PRO A 448 -7.47 -16.77 17.32
N VAL A 449 -7.43 -17.98 16.76
CA VAL A 449 -8.58 -18.87 16.76
C VAL A 449 -8.77 -19.22 18.22
N ASP A 450 -9.70 -18.55 18.90
CA ASP A 450 -10.16 -19.00 20.20
C ASP A 450 -10.72 -20.41 20.00
N GLU A 451 -10.01 -21.42 20.52
CA GLU A 451 -10.44 -22.83 20.61
C GLU A 451 -11.69 -22.98 21.49
#